data_AF-A0A392P723-F1
#
_entry.id   AF-A0A392P723-F1
#
_cell.length_a   1.000
_cell.length_b   1.000
_cell.length_c   1.000
_cell.angle_alpha   90.00
_cell.angle_beta   90.00
_cell.angle_gamma   90.00
#
_symmetry.space_group_name_H-M   'P 1'
#
loop_
_entity.id
_entity.type
_entity.pdbx_description
1 polymer ?
#
loop_
_entity_poly.entity_id
_entity_poly.type
_entity_poly.pdbx_seq_one_letter_code
_entity_poly.pdbx_strand_id
1 'polypeptide(L)'
;MLADNGICCIDEFDKMDIRDQVAIHEAMEQQTISITKAGIQATLNARTSILAAANPAGGRYDRSKPLKYNVALPPAILSRFDLVYIMIDDPDDVTDYHIASHIVRVHQKREEALAPTFTTAELKRYIGYAKTLKPK
;
A
#
# COMPACT_ATOMS: atom_id res chain seq x y z
N MET A 1 -8.88 13.05 -2.58
CA MET A 1 -10.32 13.25 -2.35
C MET A 1 -11.22 12.20 -2.96
N LEU A 2 -10.96 11.72 -4.19
CA LEU A 2 -11.78 10.67 -4.81
C LEU A 2 -11.81 9.34 -4.02
N ALA A 3 -10.84 9.13 -3.14
CA ALA A 3 -10.74 7.96 -2.26
C ALA A 3 -11.18 8.25 -0.80
N ASP A 4 -11.94 9.31 -0.53
CA ASP A 4 -12.47 9.54 0.83
C ASP A 4 -13.34 8.34 1.28
N ASN A 5 -13.06 7.82 2.48
CA ASN A 5 -13.52 6.54 3.04
C ASN A 5 -13.12 5.28 2.26
N GLY A 6 -12.12 5.39 1.39
CA GLY A 6 -11.59 4.32 0.55
C GLY A 6 -10.15 3.94 0.86
N ILE A 7 -9.50 3.32 -0.15
CA ILE A 7 -8.09 2.94 -0.13
C ILE A 7 -7.40 3.70 -1.26
N CYS A 8 -6.28 4.33 -0.95
CA CYS A 8 -5.40 5.00 -1.88
C CYS A 8 -4.12 4.18 -2.03
N CYS A 9 -3.94 3.53 -3.18
CA CYS A 9 -2.73 2.78 -3.48
C CYS A 9 -1.70 3.69 -4.16
N ILE A 10 -0.47 3.67 -3.68
CA ILE A 10 0.65 4.45 -4.20
C ILE A 10 1.80 3.50 -4.49
N ASP A 11 2.24 3.49 -5.73
CA ASP A 11 3.44 2.77 -6.14
C ASP A 11 4.65 3.70 -6.17
N GLU A 12 5.84 3.12 -6.09
CA GLU A 12 7.13 3.84 -6.08
C GLU A 12 7.16 5.01 -5.09
N PHE A 13 6.67 4.78 -3.87
CA PHE A 13 6.56 5.81 -2.83
C PHE A 13 7.92 6.43 -2.46
N ASP A 14 9.02 5.69 -2.67
CA ASP A 14 10.39 6.16 -2.54
C ASP A 14 10.82 7.20 -3.59
N LYS A 15 10.17 7.24 -4.76
CA LYS A 15 10.48 8.17 -5.86
C LYS A 15 9.61 9.42 -5.87
N MET A 16 8.76 9.59 -4.86
CA MET A 16 7.83 10.69 -4.79
C MET A 16 8.54 12.03 -4.57
N ASP A 17 8.12 13.08 -5.29
CA ASP A 17 8.61 14.43 -5.10
C ASP A 17 8.32 14.95 -3.68
N ILE A 18 9.22 15.80 -3.15
CA ILE A 18 9.14 16.34 -1.79
C ILE A 18 7.79 17.05 -1.53
N ARG A 19 7.27 17.76 -2.53
CA ARG A 19 5.98 18.47 -2.41
C ARG A 19 4.83 17.51 -2.15
N ASP A 20 4.81 16.37 -2.83
CA ASP A 20 3.76 15.37 -2.68
C ASP A 20 3.93 14.60 -1.37
N GLN A 21 5.17 14.33 -0.95
CA GLN A 21 5.46 13.76 0.37
C GLN A 21 4.92 14.65 1.51
N VAL A 22 5.06 15.97 1.40
CA VAL A 22 4.51 16.91 2.39
C VAL A 22 2.98 16.87 2.41
N ALA A 23 2.34 16.84 1.24
CA ALA A 23 0.88 16.75 1.15
C ALA A 23 0.34 15.43 1.70
N ILE A 24 1.05 14.32 1.48
CA ILE A 24 0.69 13.01 2.04
C ILE A 24 0.91 12.99 3.55
N HIS A 25 1.99 13.59 4.04
CA HIS A 25 2.23 13.70 5.47
C HIS A 25 1.10 14.49 6.16
N GLU A 26 0.61 15.58 5.55
CA GLU A 26 -0.58 16.30 6.02
C GLU A 26 -1.83 15.40 5.99
N ALA A 27 -2.06 14.71 4.87
CA ALA A 27 -3.22 13.84 4.69
C ALA A 27 -3.26 12.68 5.68
N MET A 28 -2.13 12.04 5.95
CA MET A 28 -2.01 10.93 6.91
C MET A 28 -2.22 11.41 8.35
N GLU A 29 -1.74 12.61 8.67
CA GLU A 29 -1.78 13.13 10.04
C GLU A 29 -3.14 13.77 10.38
N GLN A 30 -3.61 14.66 9.52
CA GLN A 30 -4.79 15.48 9.79
C GLN A 30 -6.06 14.91 9.15
N GLN A 31 -5.94 13.91 8.27
CA GLN A 31 -7.04 13.41 7.44
C GLN A 31 -7.68 14.50 6.58
N THR A 32 -6.94 15.58 6.32
CA THR A 32 -7.32 16.72 5.48
C THR A 32 -6.12 17.21 4.67
N ILE A 33 -6.39 17.87 3.55
CA ILE A 33 -5.38 18.53 2.73
C ILE A 33 -5.80 19.98 2.52
N SER A 34 -4.91 20.90 2.85
CA SER A 34 -5.11 22.33 2.71
C SER A 34 -4.46 22.82 1.42
N ILE A 35 -5.26 23.42 0.53
CA ILE A 35 -4.78 23.93 -0.74
C ILE A 35 -5.01 25.44 -0.77
N THR A 36 -3.92 26.18 -0.98
CA THR A 36 -3.95 27.62 -1.26
C THR A 36 -3.45 27.84 -2.68
N LYS A 37 -4.36 28.15 -3.61
CA LYS A 37 -4.00 28.40 -5.02
C LYS A 37 -4.92 29.45 -5.64
N ALA A 38 -4.34 30.36 -6.42
CA ALA A 38 -5.09 31.42 -7.12
C ALA A 38 -6.01 32.26 -6.21
N GLY A 39 -5.56 32.55 -4.98
CA GLY A 39 -6.34 33.33 -4.00
C GLY A 39 -7.47 32.56 -3.31
N ILE A 40 -7.66 31.27 -3.64
CA ILE A 40 -8.63 30.40 -2.98
C ILE A 40 -7.89 29.55 -1.96
N GLN A 41 -8.31 29.66 -0.70
CA GLN A 41 -7.90 28.79 0.40
C GLN A 41 -9.04 27.81 0.67
N ALA A 42 -8.77 26.51 0.48
CA ALA A 42 -9.75 25.46 0.71
C ALA A 42 -9.12 24.29 1.47
N THR A 43 -9.86 23.72 2.41
CA THR A 43 -9.48 22.51 3.14
C THR A 43 -10.37 21.36 2.71
N LEU A 44 -9.77 20.22 2.45
CA LEU A 44 -10.40 19.13 1.73
C LEU A 44 -10.20 17.82 2.50
N ASN A 45 -11.27 17.04 2.67
CA ASN A 45 -11.20 15.81 3.44
C ASN A 45 -10.41 14.72 2.69
N ALA A 46 -9.60 13.98 3.44
CA ALA A 46 -8.73 12.92 2.96
C ALA A 46 -8.75 11.70 3.90
N ARG A 47 -9.94 11.27 4.35
CA ARG A 47 -10.09 10.11 5.24
C ARG A 47 -9.93 8.82 4.44
N THR A 48 -8.71 8.49 4.06
CA THR A 48 -8.40 7.30 3.25
C THR A 48 -7.37 6.45 3.97
N SER A 49 -7.45 5.14 3.81
CA SER A 49 -6.32 4.26 4.12
C SER A 49 -5.31 4.35 2.98
N ILE A 50 -4.02 4.36 3.30
CA ILE A 50 -2.95 4.39 2.29
C ILE A 50 -2.29 3.01 2.24
N LEU A 51 -2.18 2.47 1.03
CA LEU A 51 -1.35 1.31 0.74
C LEU A 51 -0.18 1.79 -0.13
N ALA A 52 1.04 1.71 0.39
CA ALA A 52 2.23 2.18 -0.32
C ALA A 52 3.16 1.00 -0.65
N ALA A 53 3.66 0.99 -1.88
CA ALA A 53 4.79 0.17 -2.29
C ALA A 53 6.03 1.07 -2.44
N ALA A 54 7.17 0.61 -1.90
CA ALA A 54 8.42 1.33 -1.96
C ALA A 54 9.56 0.35 -2.19
N ASN A 55 10.56 0.76 -2.98
CA ASN A 55 11.75 -0.02 -3.21
C ASN A 55 12.87 0.36 -2.24
N PRO A 56 13.76 -0.59 -1.86
CA PRO A 56 14.94 -0.25 -1.09
C PRO A 56 15.89 0.63 -1.92
N ALA A 57 16.56 1.58 -1.28
CA ALA A 57 17.38 2.61 -1.92
C ALA A 57 18.51 2.06 -2.81
N GLY A 58 19.00 0.84 -2.53
CA GLY A 58 20.03 0.14 -3.30
C GLY A 58 19.50 -0.94 -4.23
N GLY A 59 18.18 -1.03 -4.46
CA GLY A 59 17.53 -2.07 -5.27
C GLY A 59 17.40 -3.44 -4.57
N ARG A 60 18.18 -3.69 -3.51
CA ARG A 60 18.04 -4.87 -2.63
C ARG A 60 18.00 -4.45 -1.17
N TYR A 61 17.25 -5.21 -0.37
CA TYR A 61 17.13 -4.97 1.06
C TYR A 61 18.36 -5.51 1.80
N ASP A 62 19.04 -4.66 2.57
CA ASP A 62 20.21 -4.99 3.37
C ASP A 62 19.80 -5.29 4.82
N ARG A 63 19.87 -6.58 5.20
CA ARG A 63 19.51 -7.07 6.54
C ARG A 63 20.40 -6.54 7.66
N SER A 64 21.61 -6.06 7.33
CA SER A 64 22.52 -5.50 8.33
C SER A 64 22.11 -4.09 8.79
N LYS A 65 21.25 -3.42 8.01
CA LYS A 65 20.84 -2.04 8.25
C LYS A 65 19.42 -1.95 8.80
N PRO A 66 19.16 -1.00 9.71
CA PRO A 66 17.80 -0.64 10.10
C PRO A 66 16.95 -0.20 8.90
N LEU A 67 15.63 -0.42 8.98
CA LEU A 67 14.65 -0.08 7.92
C LEU A 67 14.82 1.36 7.39
N LYS A 68 15.04 2.34 8.28
CA LYS A 68 15.21 3.76 7.93
C LYS A 68 16.38 4.04 6.98
N TYR A 69 17.37 3.15 6.91
CA TYR A 69 18.52 3.26 6.00
C TYR A 69 18.32 2.42 4.74
N ASN A 70 17.43 1.43 4.78
CA ASN A 70 17.06 0.65 3.60
C ASN A 70 16.08 1.40 2.70
N VAL A 71 15.26 2.29 3.27
CA VAL A 71 14.21 2.99 2.56
C VAL A 71 14.48 4.49 2.60
N ALA A 72 14.42 5.16 1.45
CA ALA A 72 14.69 6.59 1.31
C ALA A 72 13.47 7.46 1.72
N LEU A 73 12.89 7.19 2.88
CA LEU A 73 11.70 7.90 3.38
C LEU A 73 11.98 8.68 4.66
N PRO A 74 11.36 9.87 4.83
CA PRO A 74 11.43 10.62 6.07
C PRO A 74 10.91 9.80 7.26
N PRO A 75 11.60 9.79 8.42
CA PRO A 75 11.15 9.06 9.61
C PRO A 75 9.73 9.44 10.06
N ALA A 76 9.33 10.70 9.86
CA ALA A 76 8.01 11.20 10.20
C ALA A 76 6.88 10.54 9.39
N ILE A 77 7.13 10.19 8.12
CA ILE A 77 6.15 9.46 7.30
C ILE A 77 6.14 7.99 7.70
N LEU A 78 7.33 7.39 7.90
CA LEU A 78 7.45 5.98 8.27
C LEU A 78 6.71 5.67 9.59
N SER A 79 6.77 6.58 10.57
CA SER A 79 6.06 6.42 11.85
C SER A 79 4.53 6.52 11.75
N ARG A 80 3.99 7.00 10.62
CA ARG A 80 2.53 7.09 10.39
C ARG A 80 1.94 5.83 9.78
N PHE A 81 2.79 4.92 9.29
CA PHE A 81 2.33 3.62 8.85
C PHE A 81 2.14 2.72 10.07
N ASP A 82 0.90 2.30 10.30
CA ASP A 82 0.56 1.35 11.37
C ASP A 82 1.19 -0.03 11.12
N LEU A 83 1.34 -0.40 9.85
CA LEU A 83 1.88 -1.69 9.41
C LEU A 83 2.95 -1.47 8.34
N VAL A 84 4.11 -2.10 8.53
CA VAL A 84 5.17 -2.14 7.52
C VAL A 84 5.56 -3.59 7.27
N TYR A 85 5.33 -4.05 6.04
CA TYR A 85 5.72 -5.38 5.59
C TYR A 85 6.94 -5.27 4.68
N ILE A 86 8.03 -5.91 5.08
CA ILE A 86 9.26 -5.98 4.28
C ILE A 86 9.25 -7.33 3.57
N MET A 87 9.18 -7.30 2.24
CA MET A 87 9.30 -8.50 1.41
C MET A 87 10.76 -8.63 0.98
N ILE A 88 11.41 -9.73 1.36
CA ILE A 88 12.79 -10.03 0.98
C ILE A 88 12.77 -11.26 0.07
N ASP A 89 13.43 -11.12 -1.07
CA ASP A 89 13.62 -12.19 -2.04
C ASP A 89 14.89 -12.99 -1.68
N ASP A 90 14.70 -14.10 -0.98
CA ASP A 90 15.76 -15.07 -0.68
C ASP A 90 15.62 -16.26 -1.63
N PRO A 91 16.70 -16.69 -2.31
CA PRO A 91 16.65 -17.88 -3.17
C PRO A 91 16.33 -19.13 -2.35
N ASP A 92 15.29 -19.85 -2.76
CA ASP A 92 14.89 -21.12 -2.15
C ASP A 92 14.28 -22.02 -3.22
N ASP A 93 14.98 -23.10 -3.56
CA ASP A 93 14.63 -23.98 -4.68
C ASP A 93 13.18 -24.49 -4.61
N VAL A 94 12.69 -24.80 -3.39
CA VAL A 94 11.34 -25.33 -3.18
C VAL A 94 10.29 -24.25 -3.41
N THR A 95 10.46 -23.09 -2.79
CA THR A 95 9.56 -21.94 -2.94
C THR A 95 9.57 -21.42 -4.38
N ASP A 96 10.76 -21.28 -4.98
CA ASP A 96 10.95 -20.83 -6.36
C ASP A 96 10.29 -21.79 -7.35
N TYR A 97 10.43 -23.11 -7.13
CA TYR A 97 9.74 -24.11 -7.94
C TYR A 97 8.21 -23.98 -7.83
N HIS A 98 7.67 -23.80 -6.63
CA HIS A 98 6.24 -23.61 -6.42
C HIS A 98 5.71 -22.33 -7.08
N ILE A 99 6.46 -21.22 -6.98
CA ILE A 99 6.12 -19.95 -7.64
C ILE A 99 6.15 -20.13 -9.16
N ALA A 100 7.21 -20.71 -9.71
CA ALA A 100 7.33 -20.95 -11.15
C ALA A 100 6.21 -21.86 -11.69
N SER A 101 5.92 -22.95 -10.98
CA SER A 101 4.81 -23.86 -11.31
C SER A 101 3.45 -23.14 -11.28
N HIS A 102 3.24 -22.28 -10.29
CA HIS A 102 2.03 -21.46 -10.19
C HIS A 102 1.91 -20.49 -11.37
N ILE A 103 2.98 -19.77 -11.71
CA ILE A 103 3.03 -18.84 -12.86
C ILE A 103 2.68 -19.59 -14.14
N VAL A 104 3.30 -20.74 -14.41
CA VAL A 104 3.01 -21.56 -15.60
C VAL A 104 1.55 -21.99 -15.63
N ARG A 105 1.00 -22.45 -14.50
CA ARG A 105 -0.39 -22.89 -14.40
C ARG A 105 -1.38 -21.76 -14.69
N VAL A 106 -1.13 -20.57 -14.14
CA VAL A 106 -1.95 -19.37 -14.38
C VAL A 106 -1.91 -18.97 -15.85
N HIS A 107 -0.75 -19.03 -16.50
CA HIS A 107 -0.66 -18.72 -17.94
C HIS A 107 -1.34 -19.76 -18.83
N GLN A 108 -1.30 -21.05 -18.45
CA GLN A 108 -1.95 -22.13 -19.21
C GLN A 108 -3.47 -22.14 -19.08
N LYS A 109 -4.00 -21.92 -17.86
CA LYS A 109 -5.43 -22.11 -17.55
C LYS A 109 -6.18 -20.81 -17.24
N ARG A 110 -5.50 -19.66 -17.23
CA ARG A 110 -6.06 -18.32 -16.92
C ARG A 110 -6.90 -18.36 -15.63
N GLU A 111 -8.15 -17.90 -15.69
CA GLU A 111 -9.03 -17.79 -14.52
C GLU A 111 -9.38 -19.15 -13.90
N GLU A 112 -9.31 -20.26 -14.66
CA GLU A 112 -9.55 -21.61 -14.14
C GLU A 112 -8.38 -22.15 -13.28
N ALA A 113 -7.23 -21.47 -13.28
CA ALA A 113 -6.09 -21.83 -12.43
C ALA A 113 -6.31 -21.51 -10.95
N LEU A 114 -7.30 -20.66 -10.65
CA LEU A 114 -7.62 -20.15 -9.32
C LEU A 114 -9.00 -20.68 -8.93
N ALA A 115 -9.05 -21.53 -7.91
CA ALA A 115 -10.29 -22.02 -7.32
C ALA A 115 -10.44 -21.47 -5.89
N PRO A 116 -10.70 -20.15 -5.71
CA PRO A 116 -10.91 -19.60 -4.39
C PRO A 116 -12.22 -20.13 -3.79
N THR A 117 -12.25 -20.33 -2.48
CA THR A 117 -13.44 -20.79 -1.76
C THR A 117 -14.62 -19.81 -1.85
N PHE A 118 -14.31 -18.52 -1.95
CA PHE A 118 -15.31 -17.45 -2.05
C PHE A 118 -15.07 -16.61 -3.29
N THR A 119 -16.17 -16.23 -3.92
CA THR A 119 -16.12 -15.27 -5.03
C THR A 119 -15.81 -13.86 -4.51
N THR A 120 -15.29 -13.02 -5.39
CA THR A 120 -15.03 -11.61 -5.06
C THR A 120 -16.31 -10.85 -4.71
N ALA A 121 -17.45 -11.24 -5.29
CA ALA A 121 -18.75 -10.63 -5.00
C ALA A 121 -19.23 -10.94 -3.58
N GLU A 122 -19.09 -12.21 -3.13
CA GLU A 122 -19.42 -12.62 -1.77
C GLU A 122 -18.56 -11.90 -0.75
N LEU A 123 -17.24 -11.84 -0.97
CA LEU A 123 -16.30 -11.13 -0.10
C LEU A 123 -16.62 -9.64 -0.01
N LYS A 124 -16.91 -8.97 -1.14
CA LYS A 124 -17.30 -7.56 -1.15
C LYS A 124 -18.58 -7.32 -0.33
N ARG A 125 -19.58 -8.19 -0.48
CA ARG A 125 -20.84 -8.09 0.28
C ARG A 125 -20.60 -8.31 1.78
N TYR A 126 -19.80 -9.31 2.13
CA TYR A 126 -19.44 -9.61 3.52
C TYR A 126 -18.69 -8.45 4.18
N ILE A 127 -17.66 -7.91 3.51
CA ILE A 127 -16.90 -6.75 4.00
C ILE A 127 -17.81 -5.52 4.15
N GLY A 128 -18.70 -5.29 3.17
CA GLY A 128 -19.68 -4.21 3.24
C GLY A 128 -20.57 -4.29 4.48
N TYR A 129 -21.06 -5.48 4.81
CA TYR A 129 -21.83 -5.72 6.02
C TYR A 129 -20.97 -5.53 7.29
N ALA A 130 -19.77 -6.13 7.34
CA ALA A 130 -18.88 -6.07 8.50
C ALA A 130 -18.50 -4.62 8.87
N LYS A 131 -18.32 -3.73 7.89
CA LYS A 131 -18.05 -2.30 8.11
C LYS A 131 -19.17 -1.56 8.85
N THR A 132 -20.39 -2.09 8.89
CA THR A 132 -21.52 -1.48 9.63
C THR A 132 -21.49 -1.78 11.13
N LEU A 133 -20.73 -2.80 11.53
CA LEU A 133 -20.63 -3.23 12.92
C LEU A 133 -19.62 -2.36 13.67
N LYS A 134 -19.99 -1.94 14.89
CA LYS A 134 -19.09 -1.25 15.81
C LYS A 134 -18.77 -2.18 16.98
N PRO A 135 -17.59 -2.83 17.01
CA PRO A 135 -17.21 -3.68 18.12
C PRO A 135 -17.13 -2.87 19.43
N LYS A 136 -17.49 -3.51 20.55
CA LYS A 136 -17.45 -2.93 21.89
C LYS A 136 -16.16 -3.30 22.61
#